data_AF-A0A662E070-F1
#
_entry.id   AF-A0A662E070-F1
#
_cell.length_a   1.000
_cell.length_b   1.000
_cell.length_c   1.000
_cell.angle_alpha   90.00
_cell.angle_beta   90.00
_cell.angle_gamma   90.00
#
_symmetry.space_group_name_H-M   'P 1'
#
loop_
_entity.id
_entity.type
_entity.pdbx_description
1 polymer ?
#
loop_
_entity_poly.entity_id
_entity_poly.type
_entity_poly.pdbx_seq_one_letter_code
_entity_poly.pdbx_strand_id
1 'polypeptide(L)'
;SDGQVLIFDPFSMRVVIFSPKGILWKNVRLGKKVLYGGGLLQVSGGWVISIPKHDKKGQYQRDVIVLLDKAFTEIRDICPVSRWEKVDAAPVNSDIAQTRFTAQGDRIFVAEGSRTDIRIRVLNLQGKEIFTISRDFRPVARTDDEIKHLIDIGKSRKAVYPKLTLVPPSPSRVSVADMFVDGSGRLWVKTARENRDKESKWDYSIFDKTGTLIGRLPALKGKVTVRGNHLCQLYEDKKTDEFRVAIYKIVEKNGGGR
;
A
#
# COMPACT_ATOMS: atom_id res chain seq x y z
N SER A 1 1.71 -10.19 -15.25
CA SER A 1 2.38 -9.03 -15.83
C SER A 1 3.37 -9.54 -16.86
N ASP A 2 3.57 -8.82 -17.95
CA ASP A 2 4.42 -9.24 -19.09
C ASP A 2 5.93 -9.11 -18.78
N GLY A 3 6.30 -9.20 -17.50
CA GLY A 3 7.67 -9.09 -17.00
C GLY A 3 8.29 -7.68 -17.09
N GLN A 4 7.51 -6.65 -17.41
CA GLN A 4 7.99 -5.27 -17.45
C GLN A 4 8.49 -4.79 -16.09
N VAL A 5 9.61 -4.06 -16.07
CA VAL A 5 10.14 -3.39 -14.88
C VAL A 5 9.73 -1.93 -14.94
N LEU A 6 8.96 -1.50 -13.94
CA LEU A 6 8.50 -0.13 -13.84
C LEU A 6 9.27 0.58 -12.73
N ILE A 7 10.00 1.62 -13.11
CA ILE A 7 10.71 2.51 -12.20
C ILE A 7 9.94 3.82 -12.18
N PHE A 8 9.43 4.18 -11.00
CA PHE A 8 8.92 5.52 -10.78
C PHE A 8 10.01 6.37 -10.16
N ASP A 9 10.33 7.48 -10.84
CA ASP A 9 11.18 8.53 -10.31
C ASP A 9 10.30 9.65 -9.70
N PRO A 10 10.20 9.73 -8.36
CA PRO A 10 9.43 10.76 -7.67
C PRO A 10 9.98 12.16 -7.87
N PHE A 11 11.27 12.32 -8.15
CA PHE A 11 11.90 13.64 -8.25
C PHE A 11 11.64 14.27 -9.61
N SER A 12 11.73 13.48 -10.69
CA SER A 12 11.45 13.97 -12.04
C SER A 12 9.99 13.76 -12.48
N MET A 13 9.17 13.12 -11.63
CA MET A 13 7.79 12.75 -11.92
C MET A 13 7.67 11.89 -13.19
N ARG A 14 8.55 10.91 -13.32
CA ARG A 14 8.63 10.04 -14.50
C ARG A 14 8.34 8.60 -14.15
N VAL A 15 7.70 7.93 -15.09
CA VAL A 15 7.61 6.48 -15.13
C VAL A 15 8.49 5.99 -16.26
N VAL A 16 9.47 5.20 -15.90
CA VAL A 16 10.39 4.55 -16.82
C VAL A 16 10.05 3.07 -16.85
N ILE A 17 9.74 2.55 -18.03
CA ILE A 17 9.36 1.16 -18.23
C ILE A 17 10.46 0.49 -19.02
N PHE A 18 10.96 -0.60 -18.47
CA PHE A 18 11.90 -1.48 -19.15
C PHE A 18 11.22 -2.80 -19.49
N SER A 19 11.67 -3.40 -20.59
CA SER A 19 11.40 -4.81 -20.87
C SER A 19 12.03 -5.70 -19.78
N PRO A 20 11.65 -6.98 -19.69
CA PRO A 20 12.33 -7.93 -18.80
C PRO A 20 13.84 -8.05 -19.04
N LYS A 21 14.31 -7.67 -20.25
CA LYS A 21 15.72 -7.68 -20.66
C LYS A 21 16.44 -6.36 -20.38
N GLY A 22 15.81 -5.43 -19.65
CA GLY A 22 16.40 -4.12 -19.33
C GLY A 22 16.40 -3.12 -20.48
N ILE A 23 15.65 -3.37 -21.56
CA ILE A 23 15.54 -2.43 -22.68
C ILE A 23 14.52 -1.35 -22.33
N LEU A 24 14.91 -0.09 -22.42
CA LEU A 24 13.99 1.04 -22.22
C LEU A 24 12.86 0.98 -23.26
N TRP A 25 11.62 0.87 -22.79
CA TRP A 25 10.42 0.86 -23.63
C TRP A 25 9.70 2.19 -23.62
N LYS A 26 9.51 2.79 -22.44
CA LYS A 26 8.82 4.07 -22.31
C LYS A 26 9.48 4.91 -21.23
N ASN A 27 9.51 6.22 -21.47
CA ASN A 27 9.92 7.23 -20.50
C ASN A 27 8.84 8.33 -20.51
N VAL A 28 7.91 8.27 -19.57
CA VAL A 28 6.70 9.12 -19.58
C VAL A 28 6.74 10.05 -18.40
N ARG A 29 6.60 11.35 -18.66
CA ARG A 29 6.43 12.36 -17.62
C ARG A 29 4.96 12.39 -17.19
N LEU A 30 4.68 12.12 -15.92
CA LEU A 30 3.31 12.12 -15.37
C LEU A 30 2.75 13.53 -15.09
N GLY A 31 3.51 14.59 -15.38
CA GLY A 31 3.12 15.97 -15.07
C GLY A 31 3.21 16.30 -13.58
N LYS A 32 2.37 17.22 -13.07
CA LYS A 32 2.31 17.62 -11.64
C LYS A 32 1.72 16.54 -10.70
N LYS A 33 1.56 15.30 -11.16
CA LYS A 33 0.85 14.23 -10.44
C LYS A 33 1.74 13.52 -9.42
N VAL A 34 2.01 14.14 -8.27
CA VAL A 34 2.89 13.56 -7.22
C VAL A 34 2.37 12.21 -6.74
N LEU A 35 3.22 11.18 -6.64
CA LEU A 35 2.83 9.93 -6.01
C LEU A 35 2.90 10.07 -4.49
N TYR A 36 1.74 10.04 -3.83
CA TYR A 36 1.66 9.80 -2.39
C TYR A 36 1.10 8.38 -2.15
N GLY A 37 1.92 7.54 -1.51
CA GLY A 37 1.42 6.37 -0.78
C GLY A 37 1.02 5.12 -1.57
N GLY A 38 1.14 5.10 -2.90
CA GLY A 38 0.91 3.88 -3.69
C GLY A 38 1.59 3.90 -5.06
N GLY A 39 2.03 2.72 -5.51
CA GLY A 39 2.71 2.56 -6.80
C GLY A 39 1.75 2.68 -7.98
N LEU A 40 2.32 2.78 -9.18
CA LEU A 40 1.59 2.64 -10.42
C LEU A 40 1.33 1.14 -10.69
N LEU A 41 0.06 0.74 -10.76
CA LEU A 41 -0.34 -0.66 -10.83
C LEU A 41 -1.03 -0.97 -12.15
N GLN A 42 -0.67 -2.09 -12.79
CA GLN A 42 -1.27 -2.52 -14.05
C GLN A 42 -2.64 -3.18 -13.81
N VAL A 43 -3.62 -2.84 -14.65
CA VAL A 43 -4.97 -3.43 -14.67
C VAL A 43 -5.39 -3.79 -16.10
N SER A 44 -6.50 -4.53 -16.28
CA SER A 44 -6.94 -5.09 -17.58
C SER A 44 -7.18 -4.06 -18.70
N GLY A 45 -7.23 -2.75 -18.38
CA GLY A 45 -7.43 -1.68 -19.36
C GLY A 45 -6.33 -0.61 -19.40
N GLY A 46 -5.30 -0.72 -18.55
CA GLY A 46 -4.32 0.36 -18.38
C GLY A 46 -3.68 0.33 -17.01
N TRP A 47 -3.75 1.45 -16.29
CA TRP A 47 -3.05 1.60 -15.01
C TRP A 47 -3.90 2.27 -13.96
N VAL A 48 -3.61 1.99 -12.69
CA VAL A 48 -4.22 2.63 -11.54
C VAL A 48 -3.14 3.28 -10.70
N ILE A 49 -3.41 4.49 -10.22
CA ILE A 49 -2.48 5.34 -9.49
C ILE A 49 -3.24 6.15 -8.43
N SER A 50 -2.59 6.48 -7.31
CA SER A 50 -3.09 7.51 -6.38
C SER A 50 -2.43 8.84 -6.73
N ILE A 51 -3.24 9.88 -6.94
CA ILE A 51 -2.76 11.23 -7.20
C ILE A 51 -3.44 12.24 -6.26
N PRO A 52 -2.73 13.30 -5.82
CA PRO A 52 -3.33 14.40 -5.11
C PRO A 52 -4.23 15.19 -6.08
N LYS A 53 -5.45 15.48 -5.68
CA LYS A 53 -6.33 16.45 -6.34
C LYS A 53 -6.25 17.77 -5.59
N HIS A 54 -6.11 18.83 -6.38
CA HIS A 54 -6.06 20.20 -5.90
C HIS A 54 -7.31 20.96 -6.36
N ASP A 55 -7.74 21.95 -5.59
CA ASP A 55 -8.80 22.86 -5.99
C ASP A 55 -8.31 23.86 -7.07
N LYS A 56 -9.22 24.73 -7.54
CA LYS A 56 -8.88 25.76 -8.55
C LYS A 56 -7.83 26.76 -8.07
N LYS A 57 -7.61 26.88 -6.75
CA LYS A 57 -6.59 27.75 -6.13
C LYS A 57 -5.26 27.01 -5.91
N GLY A 58 -5.16 25.75 -6.35
CA GLY A 58 -3.98 24.90 -6.18
C GLY A 58 -3.84 24.31 -4.76
N GLN A 59 -4.84 24.46 -3.89
CA GLN A 59 -4.81 23.88 -2.55
C GLN A 59 -5.13 22.39 -2.61
N TYR A 60 -4.35 21.59 -1.89
CA TYR A 60 -4.59 20.15 -1.78
C TYR A 60 -5.98 19.90 -1.18
N GLN A 61 -6.77 19.03 -1.80
CA GLN A 61 -8.06 18.61 -1.26
C GLN A 61 -8.01 17.19 -0.71
N ARG A 62 -7.57 16.24 -1.54
CA ARG A 62 -7.57 14.81 -1.22
C ARG A 62 -6.74 14.03 -2.22
N ASP A 63 -6.37 12.82 -1.85
CA ASP A 63 -5.90 11.83 -2.80
C ASP A 63 -7.10 11.20 -3.55
N VAL A 64 -6.88 10.79 -4.80
CA VAL A 64 -7.86 10.07 -5.61
C VAL A 64 -7.16 8.94 -6.34
N ILE A 65 -7.78 7.75 -6.31
CA ILE A 65 -7.37 6.63 -7.15
C ILE A 65 -7.93 6.90 -8.54
N VAL A 66 -7.05 6.96 -9.53
CA VAL A 66 -7.36 7.31 -10.92
C VAL A 66 -7.02 6.15 -11.83
N LEU A 67 -7.90 5.90 -12.79
CA LEU A 67 -7.66 4.99 -13.90
C LEU A 67 -7.02 5.76 -15.06
N LEU A 68 -5.90 5.25 -15.54
CA LEU A 68 -5.19 5.72 -16.71
C LEU A 68 -5.31 4.70 -17.85
N ASP A 69 -5.27 5.18 -19.09
CA ASP A 69 -5.11 4.32 -20.26
C ASP A 69 -3.66 3.79 -20.37
N LYS A 70 -3.40 2.95 -21.38
CA LYS A 70 -2.05 2.39 -21.64
C LYS A 70 -0.98 3.44 -22.03
N ALA A 71 -1.41 4.65 -22.36
CA ALA A 71 -0.56 5.80 -22.67
C ALA A 71 -0.39 6.77 -21.47
N PHE A 72 -0.91 6.42 -20.29
CA PHE A 72 -0.90 7.23 -19.07
C PHE A 72 -1.82 8.46 -19.10
N THR A 73 -2.77 8.50 -20.03
CA THR A 73 -3.82 9.52 -20.06
C THR A 73 -4.88 9.18 -19.01
N GLU A 74 -5.33 10.19 -18.28
CA GLU A 74 -6.39 10.04 -17.30
C GLU A 74 -7.72 9.72 -17.97
N ILE A 75 -8.32 8.59 -17.58
CA ILE A 75 -9.65 8.19 -18.04
C ILE A 75 -10.70 8.70 -17.05
N ARG A 76 -10.53 8.40 -15.76
CA ARG A 76 -11.50 8.74 -14.71
C ARG A 76 -10.96 8.61 -13.29
N ASP A 77 -11.64 9.28 -12.37
CA ASP A 77 -11.54 9.04 -10.94
C ASP A 77 -12.32 7.76 -10.58
N ILE A 78 -11.71 6.85 -9.81
CA ILE A 78 -12.30 5.58 -9.35
C ILE A 78 -12.87 5.73 -7.95
N CYS A 79 -12.06 6.27 -7.04
CA CYS A 79 -12.43 6.38 -5.64
C CYS A 79 -11.73 7.59 -5.04
N PRO A 80 -12.46 8.52 -4.39
CA PRO A 80 -11.82 9.46 -3.50
C PRO A 80 -11.19 8.65 -2.38
N VAL A 81 -9.89 8.84 -2.17
CA VAL A 81 -9.08 8.05 -1.23
C VAL A 81 -9.44 8.38 0.22
N SER A 82 -10.48 9.18 0.43
CA SER A 82 -10.92 9.60 1.75
C SER A 82 -12.27 10.31 1.78
N ARG A 83 -13.07 9.94 2.78
CA ARG A 83 -14.00 10.84 3.47
C ARG A 83 -13.27 11.49 4.65
N TRP A 84 -12.13 12.15 4.42
CA TRP A 84 -11.48 12.90 5.50
C TRP A 84 -12.40 14.06 5.88
N GLU A 85 -12.87 14.07 7.12
CA GLU A 85 -13.14 15.32 7.83
C GLU A 85 -11.89 16.19 7.63
N LYS A 86 -12.07 17.36 7.02
CA LYS A 86 -11.03 18.32 6.63
C LYS A 86 -9.85 18.31 7.61
N VAL A 87 -8.77 17.60 7.26
CA VAL A 87 -7.50 17.76 7.97
C VAL A 87 -6.75 18.83 7.21
N ASP A 88 -6.78 20.07 7.72
CA ASP A 88 -6.26 21.28 7.06
C ASP A 88 -4.73 21.29 6.80
N ALA A 89 -4.04 20.16 7.00
CA ALA A 89 -2.69 19.88 6.50
C ALA A 89 -2.43 18.37 6.57
N ALA A 90 -1.70 17.80 5.60
CA ALA A 90 -1.34 16.38 5.61
C ALA A 90 -0.57 16.02 6.90
N PRO A 91 -1.17 15.25 7.83
CA PRO A 91 -0.52 14.94 9.09
C PRO A 91 0.64 13.96 8.84
N VAL A 92 1.87 14.40 9.14
CA VAL A 92 3.09 13.70 8.71
C VAL A 92 3.35 12.38 9.43
N ASN A 93 2.78 12.21 10.63
CA ASN A 93 3.01 11.08 11.54
C ASN A 93 1.77 10.21 11.74
N SER A 94 0.75 10.39 10.90
CA SER A 94 -0.50 9.65 10.99
C SER A 94 -0.43 8.45 10.06
N ASP A 95 -0.20 7.25 10.61
CA ASP A 95 -0.37 6.00 9.86
C ASP A 95 -1.81 5.84 9.31
N ILE A 96 -2.76 6.57 9.90
CA ILE A 96 -4.16 6.63 9.48
C ILE A 96 -4.30 7.49 8.22
N ALA A 97 -3.37 8.41 7.94
CA ALA A 97 -3.44 9.37 6.81
C ALA A 97 -3.30 8.71 5.44
N GLN A 98 -2.76 7.50 5.39
CA GLN A 98 -2.39 6.86 4.15
C GLN A 98 -3.36 5.73 3.84
N THR A 99 -4.28 6.00 2.94
CA THR A 99 -5.08 4.94 2.30
C THR A 99 -4.14 4.06 1.51
N ARG A 100 -4.27 2.76 1.71
CA ARG A 100 -3.53 1.77 0.94
C ARG A 100 -4.40 1.29 -0.18
N PHE A 101 -3.80 1.10 -1.35
CA PHE A 101 -4.49 0.41 -2.41
C PHE A 101 -3.55 -0.54 -3.13
N THR A 102 -4.15 -1.59 -3.69
CA THR A 102 -3.53 -2.48 -4.66
C THR A 102 -4.54 -2.80 -5.75
N ALA A 103 -4.10 -3.34 -6.88
CA ALA A 103 -4.99 -3.70 -7.97
C ALA A 103 -4.47 -4.93 -8.72
N GLN A 104 -5.39 -5.70 -9.29
CA GLN A 104 -5.07 -6.77 -10.22
C GLN A 104 -6.28 -7.04 -11.11
N GLY A 105 -6.01 -7.21 -12.41
CA GLY A 105 -7.06 -7.49 -13.38
C GLY A 105 -8.06 -6.35 -13.44
N ASP A 106 -9.32 -6.63 -13.12
CA ASP A 106 -10.42 -5.67 -13.09
C ASP A 106 -10.76 -5.17 -11.66
N ARG A 107 -9.95 -5.51 -10.67
CA ARG A 107 -10.22 -5.24 -9.25
C ARG A 107 -9.22 -4.28 -8.64
N ILE A 108 -9.75 -3.36 -7.85
CA ILE A 108 -9.01 -2.36 -7.08
C ILE A 108 -9.38 -2.56 -5.62
N PHE A 109 -8.39 -2.83 -4.79
CA PHE A 109 -8.54 -3.04 -3.35
C PHE A 109 -8.11 -1.76 -2.65
N VAL A 110 -8.96 -1.22 -1.77
CA VAL A 110 -8.71 0.04 -1.08
C VAL A 110 -8.93 -0.17 0.42
N ALA A 111 -7.86 -0.11 1.22
CA ALA A 111 -7.98 -0.03 2.67
C ALA A 111 -8.11 1.42 3.09
N GLU A 112 -9.26 1.74 3.66
CA GLU A 112 -9.52 3.05 4.25
C GLU A 112 -8.71 3.18 5.56
N GLY A 113 -8.17 4.37 5.80
CA GLY A 113 -7.51 4.68 7.06
C GLY A 113 -8.51 4.61 8.20
N SER A 114 -8.35 3.65 9.11
CA SER A 114 -9.19 3.50 10.30
C SER A 114 -8.34 3.36 11.57
N ARG A 115 -8.94 3.75 12.70
CA ARG A 115 -8.39 3.60 14.06
C ARG A 115 -8.92 2.38 14.81
N THR A 116 -9.90 1.68 14.27
CA THR A 116 -10.70 0.72 15.05
C THR A 116 -10.98 -0.57 14.32
N ASP A 117 -10.98 -0.55 13.00
CA ASP A 117 -11.42 -1.65 12.16
C ASP A 117 -10.60 -1.70 10.87
N ILE A 118 -10.57 -2.87 10.24
CA ILE A 118 -10.04 -2.99 8.88
C ILE A 118 -11.22 -3.14 7.94
N ARG A 119 -11.34 -2.16 7.04
CA ARG A 119 -12.28 -2.18 5.94
C ARG A 119 -11.52 -2.06 4.62
N ILE A 120 -11.56 -3.11 3.82
CA ILE A 120 -10.98 -3.13 2.48
C ILE A 120 -12.12 -3.23 1.48
N ARG A 121 -12.33 -2.15 0.74
CA ARG A 121 -13.33 -2.11 -0.34
C ARG A 121 -12.70 -2.68 -1.60
N VAL A 122 -13.43 -3.56 -2.27
CA VAL A 122 -13.02 -4.12 -3.56
C VAL A 122 -13.91 -3.50 -4.62
N LEU A 123 -13.31 -2.68 -5.49
CA LEU A 123 -13.98 -1.91 -6.52
C LEU A 123 -13.64 -2.50 -7.90
N ASN A 124 -14.56 -2.35 -8.85
CA ASN A 124 -14.25 -2.57 -10.26
C ASN A 124 -13.60 -1.32 -10.90
N LEU A 125 -13.22 -1.42 -12.18
CA LEU A 125 -12.62 -0.31 -12.93
C LEU A 125 -13.59 0.86 -13.22
N GLN A 126 -14.87 0.73 -12.84
CA GLN A 126 -15.85 1.82 -12.88
C GLN A 126 -16.02 2.50 -11.53
N GLY A 127 -15.30 2.05 -10.48
CA GLY A 127 -15.45 2.56 -9.12
C GLY A 127 -16.65 1.99 -8.35
N LYS A 128 -17.38 1.03 -8.94
CA LYS A 128 -18.48 0.34 -8.26
C LYS A 128 -17.90 -0.69 -7.29
N GLU A 129 -18.39 -0.67 -6.06
CA GLU A 129 -18.06 -1.68 -5.06
C GLU A 129 -18.62 -3.04 -5.48
N ILE A 130 -17.74 -4.05 -5.50
CA ILE A 130 -18.05 -5.45 -5.77
C ILE A 130 -18.37 -6.14 -4.44
N PHE A 131 -17.48 -5.98 -3.46
CA PHE A 131 -17.64 -6.46 -2.09
C PHE A 131 -16.71 -5.70 -1.14
N THR A 132 -16.93 -5.88 0.16
CA THR A 132 -16.06 -5.36 1.22
C THR A 132 -15.52 -6.52 2.04
N ILE A 133 -14.22 -6.50 2.32
CA ILE A 133 -13.58 -7.35 3.32
C ILE A 133 -13.57 -6.57 4.63
N SER A 134 -14.39 -7.02 5.58
CA SER A 134 -14.42 -6.49 6.94
C SER A 134 -13.99 -7.57 7.92
N ARG A 135 -13.15 -7.19 8.87
CA ARG A 135 -12.72 -8.06 9.98
C ARG A 135 -12.62 -7.24 11.23
N ASP A 136 -13.11 -7.80 12.33
CA ASP A 136 -12.82 -7.29 13.66
C ASP A 136 -11.32 -7.45 13.90
N PHE A 137 -10.62 -6.32 13.87
CA PHE A 137 -9.23 -6.21 14.24
C PHE A 137 -9.16 -5.39 15.51
N ARG A 138 -8.53 -5.94 16.54
CA ARG A 138 -8.27 -5.17 17.76
C ARG A 138 -7.05 -4.30 17.53
N PRO A 139 -7.16 -2.97 17.73
CA PRO A 139 -5.99 -2.10 17.72
C PRO A 139 -4.94 -2.59 18.71
N VAL A 140 -3.68 -2.50 18.32
CA VAL A 140 -2.57 -2.94 19.18
C VAL A 140 -1.78 -1.73 19.64
N ALA A 141 -1.59 -1.60 20.95
CA ALA A 141 -0.82 -0.49 21.54
C ALA A 141 0.59 -0.42 20.95
N ARG A 142 1.03 0.80 20.61
CA ARG A 142 2.44 1.07 20.30
C ARG A 142 3.25 1.13 21.58
N THR A 143 4.53 0.83 21.49
CA THR A 143 5.46 1.11 22.59
C THR A 143 5.84 2.59 22.62
N ASP A 144 6.32 3.08 23.76
CA ASP A 144 6.79 4.47 23.89
C ASP A 144 7.94 4.78 22.90
N ASP A 145 8.82 3.82 22.66
CA ASP A 145 9.92 3.94 21.69
C ASP A 145 9.40 4.13 20.25
N GLU A 146 8.33 3.42 19.87
CA GLU A 146 7.73 3.60 18.55
C GLU A 146 7.06 4.97 18.40
N ILE A 147 6.37 5.41 19.46
CA ILE A 147 5.75 6.74 19.49
C ILE A 147 6.83 7.82 19.35
N LYS A 148 7.93 7.70 20.11
CA LYS A 148 9.07 8.60 20.04
C LYS A 148 9.70 8.61 18.64
N HIS A 149 9.92 7.43 18.05
CA HIS A 149 10.47 7.31 16.70
C HIS A 149 9.59 8.00 15.65
N LEU A 150 8.27 7.84 15.71
CA LEU A 150 7.33 8.53 14.82
C LEU A 150 7.37 10.04 14.99
N ILE A 151 7.46 10.53 16.23
CA ILE A 151 7.65 11.95 16.53
C ILE A 151 8.93 12.48 15.87
N ASP A 152 10.04 11.76 15.99
CA ASP A 152 11.34 12.16 15.44
C ASP A 152 11.36 12.17 13.90
N ILE A 153 10.70 11.19 13.26
CA ILE A 153 10.46 11.21 11.80
C ILE A 153 9.69 12.47 11.40
N GLY A 154 8.61 12.79 12.13
CA GLY A 154 7.83 13.98 11.86
C GLY A 154 8.63 15.26 11.97
N LYS A 155 9.40 15.42 13.05
CA LYS A 155 10.28 16.58 13.25
C LYS A 155 11.27 16.72 12.09
N SER A 156 11.90 15.62 11.69
CA SER A 156 12.85 15.58 10.58
C SER A 156 12.20 16.02 9.27
N ARG A 157 10.99 15.51 8.98
CA ARG A 157 10.22 15.91 7.79
C ARG A 157 9.76 17.36 7.83
N LYS A 158 9.35 17.87 8.99
CA LYS A 158 8.98 19.28 9.16
C LYS A 158 10.16 20.22 8.92
N ALA A 159 11.37 19.83 9.31
CA ALA A 159 12.58 20.60 9.01
C ALA A 159 12.80 20.76 7.50
N VAL A 160 12.51 19.72 6.71
CA VAL A 160 12.59 19.75 5.24
C VAL A 160 11.38 20.47 4.61
N TYR A 161 10.20 20.33 5.21
CA TYR A 161 8.93 20.87 4.71
C TYR A 161 8.23 21.70 5.80
N PRO A 162 8.60 22.98 5.97
CA PRO A 162 8.18 23.80 7.12
C PRO A 162 6.66 24.01 7.25
N LYS A 163 5.93 23.86 6.14
CA LYS A 163 4.46 24.03 6.08
C LYS A 163 3.69 22.81 6.62
N LEU A 164 4.37 21.73 7.01
CA LEU A 164 3.71 20.55 7.53
C LEU A 164 3.32 20.70 9.00
N THR A 165 2.09 20.29 9.32
CA THR A 165 1.59 20.23 10.70
C THR A 165 1.95 18.89 11.33
N LEU A 166 2.61 18.95 12.49
CA LEU A 166 2.84 17.79 13.33
C LEU A 166 1.56 17.50 14.12
N VAL A 167 1.04 16.29 13.95
CA VAL A 167 -0.02 15.76 14.80
C VAL A 167 0.55 14.67 15.70
N PRO A 168 0.01 14.49 16.91
CA PRO A 168 0.37 13.35 17.74
C PRO A 168 0.14 12.03 16.99
N PRO A 169 1.09 11.09 17.01
CA PRO A 169 0.87 9.76 16.44
C PRO A 169 -0.25 9.05 17.21
N SER A 170 -0.95 8.14 16.54
CA SER A 170 -1.93 7.30 17.22
C SER A 170 -1.25 6.46 18.32
N PRO A 171 -1.88 6.24 19.48
CA PRO A 171 -1.34 5.33 20.50
C PRO A 171 -1.42 3.85 20.08
N SER A 172 -2.22 3.52 19.05
CA SER A 172 -2.44 2.13 18.60
C SER A 172 -2.23 1.96 17.10
N ARG A 173 -1.65 0.82 16.71
CA ARG A 173 -1.51 0.38 15.31
C ARG A 173 -2.85 -0.09 14.78
N VAL A 174 -3.31 0.53 13.71
CA VAL A 174 -4.60 0.30 13.05
C VAL A 174 -4.59 0.98 11.68
N SER A 175 -5.39 0.45 10.74
CA SER A 175 -5.37 0.65 9.28
C SER A 175 -4.80 -0.59 8.58
N VAL A 176 -3.90 -0.44 7.63
CA VAL A 176 -3.18 -1.50 6.93
C VAL A 176 -1.79 -0.96 6.68
N ALA A 177 -0.74 -1.68 7.06
CA ALA A 177 0.62 -1.19 6.84
C ALA A 177 1.04 -1.34 5.38
N ASP A 178 0.63 -2.42 4.74
CA ASP A 178 0.99 -2.75 3.36
C ASP A 178 -0.05 -3.71 2.78
N MET A 179 -0.20 -3.71 1.47
CA MET A 179 -1.03 -4.68 0.77
C MET A 179 -0.55 -4.94 -0.66
N PHE A 180 -0.71 -6.17 -1.11
CA PHE A 180 -0.45 -6.54 -2.50
C PHE A 180 -1.30 -7.74 -2.91
N VAL A 181 -1.44 -7.96 -4.21
CA VAL A 181 -2.10 -9.14 -4.77
C VAL A 181 -1.06 -10.02 -5.43
N ASP A 182 -1.11 -11.33 -5.20
CA ASP A 182 -0.20 -12.27 -5.84
C ASP A 182 -0.67 -12.76 -7.21
N GLY A 183 0.16 -13.54 -7.90
CA GLY A 183 -0.17 -14.08 -9.24
C GLY A 183 -1.41 -14.97 -9.29
N SER A 184 -1.90 -15.47 -8.14
CA SER A 184 -3.10 -16.30 -8.04
C SER A 184 -4.35 -15.51 -7.67
N GLY A 185 -4.23 -14.19 -7.50
CA GLY A 185 -5.33 -13.31 -7.11
C GLY A 185 -5.66 -13.31 -5.62
N ARG A 186 -4.73 -13.79 -4.78
CA ARG A 186 -4.87 -13.69 -3.33
C ARG A 186 -4.38 -12.32 -2.87
N LEU A 187 -5.16 -11.69 -2.00
CA LEU A 187 -4.81 -10.42 -1.37
C LEU A 187 -4.01 -10.68 -0.09
N TRP A 188 -2.81 -10.12 -0.01
CA TRP A 188 -1.94 -10.15 1.15
C TRP A 188 -2.03 -8.80 1.86
N VAL A 189 -2.43 -8.78 3.12
CA VAL A 189 -2.65 -7.57 3.91
C VAL A 189 -1.77 -7.60 5.14
N LYS A 190 -0.85 -6.64 5.26
CA LYS A 190 0.02 -6.51 6.43
C LYS A 190 -0.71 -5.77 7.55
N THR A 191 -0.98 -6.50 8.63
CA THR A 191 -1.78 -6.03 9.77
C THR A 191 -1.01 -6.17 11.07
N ALA A 192 -1.28 -5.29 12.03
CA ALA A 192 -0.71 -5.43 13.37
C ALA A 192 -1.57 -6.37 14.18
N ARG A 193 -0.95 -7.23 15.00
CA ARG A 193 -1.67 -8.13 15.90
C ARG A 193 -1.04 -8.14 17.29
N GLU A 194 -1.91 -8.16 18.29
CA GLU A 194 -1.55 -8.41 19.68
C GLU A 194 -1.19 -9.89 19.84
N ASN A 195 0.03 -10.18 20.27
CA ASN A 195 0.45 -11.53 20.62
C ASN A 195 0.25 -11.78 22.13
N ARG A 196 0.32 -13.05 22.56
CA ARG A 196 0.17 -13.44 23.97
C ARG A 196 1.13 -12.69 24.91
N ASP A 197 2.31 -12.33 24.40
CA ASP A 197 3.35 -11.63 25.15
C ASP A 197 3.15 -10.10 25.18
N LYS A 198 2.00 -9.59 24.71
CA LYS A 198 1.66 -8.16 24.54
C LYS A 198 2.59 -7.38 23.59
N GLU A 199 3.66 -7.99 23.11
CA GLU A 199 4.44 -7.47 22.00
C GLU A 199 3.64 -7.53 20.70
N SER A 200 3.58 -6.41 20.01
CA SER A 200 2.86 -6.31 18.75
C SER A 200 3.76 -6.82 17.63
N LYS A 201 3.26 -7.80 16.87
CA LYS A 201 3.93 -8.27 15.66
C LYS A 201 3.07 -7.95 14.45
N TRP A 202 3.74 -7.63 13.36
CA TRP A 202 3.09 -7.56 12.06
C TRP A 202 2.87 -8.98 11.55
N ASP A 203 1.70 -9.24 10.97
CA ASP A 203 1.41 -10.45 10.19
C ASP A 203 0.88 -10.06 8.81
N TYR A 204 0.93 -11.01 7.88
CA TYR A 204 0.20 -10.97 6.64
C TYR A 204 -1.05 -11.84 6.80
N SER A 205 -2.22 -11.22 6.73
CA SER A 205 -3.48 -11.91 6.50
C SER A 205 -3.68 -12.13 5.01
N ILE A 206 -3.96 -13.38 4.61
CA ILE A 206 -4.05 -13.79 3.21
C ILE A 206 -5.50 -14.11 2.90
N PHE A 207 -6.09 -13.36 1.97
CA PHE A 207 -7.46 -13.54 1.52
C PHE A 207 -7.47 -14.09 0.10
N ASP A 208 -8.40 -14.99 -0.19
CA ASP A 208 -8.64 -15.42 -1.56
C ASP A 208 -9.33 -14.32 -2.39
N LYS A 209 -9.57 -14.62 -3.67
CA LYS A 209 -10.24 -13.71 -4.61
C LYS A 209 -11.68 -13.34 -4.20
N THR A 210 -12.29 -14.04 -3.26
CA THR A 210 -13.65 -13.76 -2.76
C THR A 210 -13.63 -12.93 -1.48
N GLY A 211 -12.45 -12.67 -0.91
CA GLY A 211 -12.29 -12.00 0.38
C GLY A 211 -12.31 -12.95 1.58
N THR A 212 -12.26 -14.26 1.34
CA THR A 212 -12.22 -15.26 2.43
C THR A 212 -10.80 -15.39 2.94
N LEU A 213 -10.61 -15.31 4.27
CA LEU A 213 -9.30 -15.51 4.90
C LEU A 213 -8.90 -16.98 4.77
N ILE A 214 -7.80 -17.24 4.08
CA ILE A 214 -7.28 -18.60 3.82
C ILE A 214 -5.96 -18.89 4.54
N GLY A 215 -5.32 -17.87 5.10
CA GLY A 215 -4.07 -18.07 5.82
C GLY A 215 -3.55 -16.83 6.53
N ARG A 216 -2.54 -17.06 7.37
CA ARG A 216 -1.74 -16.02 7.99
C ARG A 216 -0.27 -16.41 7.99
N LEU A 217 0.58 -15.41 7.85
CA LEU A 217 2.03 -15.57 7.93
C LEU A 217 2.62 -14.46 8.80
N PRO A 218 3.57 -14.75 9.72
CA PRO A 218 4.32 -13.69 10.39
C PRO A 218 4.94 -12.74 9.36
N ALA A 219 4.86 -11.43 9.60
CA ALA A 219 5.43 -10.49 8.65
C ALA A 219 6.95 -10.60 8.64
N LEU A 220 7.49 -10.75 7.43
CA LEU A 220 8.92 -10.77 7.21
C LEU A 220 9.47 -9.33 7.21
N LYS A 221 10.77 -9.22 7.45
CA LYS A 221 11.49 -7.93 7.39
C LYS A 221 11.58 -7.45 5.94
N GLY A 222 11.62 -6.13 5.72
CA GLY A 222 11.80 -5.57 4.39
C GLY A 222 10.54 -5.69 3.50
N LYS A 223 10.77 -5.73 2.19
CA LYS A 223 9.73 -5.79 1.15
C LYS A 223 9.44 -7.24 0.77
N VAL A 224 8.17 -7.57 0.64
CA VAL A 224 7.71 -8.94 0.33
C VAL A 224 6.85 -8.92 -0.94
N THR A 225 7.02 -9.93 -1.77
CA THR A 225 6.17 -10.19 -2.95
C THR A 225 6.01 -11.69 -3.14
N VAL A 226 5.05 -12.11 -3.96
CA VAL A 226 4.81 -13.52 -4.29
C VAL A 226 4.92 -13.71 -5.80
N ARG A 227 5.72 -14.69 -6.22
CA ARG A 227 5.88 -15.10 -7.63
C ARG A 227 5.64 -16.59 -7.78
N GLY A 228 4.54 -16.94 -8.45
CA GLY A 228 4.08 -18.32 -8.52
C GLY A 228 3.82 -18.87 -7.12
N ASN A 229 4.46 -19.99 -6.78
CA ASN A 229 4.41 -20.61 -5.46
C ASN A 229 5.57 -20.18 -4.53
N HIS A 230 6.26 -19.08 -4.82
CA HIS A 230 7.36 -18.57 -4.00
C HIS A 230 7.03 -17.22 -3.37
N LEU A 231 7.33 -17.10 -2.08
CA LEU A 231 7.37 -15.84 -1.36
C LEU A 231 8.79 -15.30 -1.43
N CYS A 232 8.97 -14.10 -1.99
CA CYS A 232 10.27 -13.45 -2.12
C CYS A 232 10.34 -12.28 -1.15
N GLN A 233 11.40 -12.23 -0.35
CA GLN A 233 11.66 -11.19 0.64
C GLN A 233 12.97 -10.47 0.27
N LEU A 234 12.89 -9.17 0.02
CA LEU A 234 14.05 -8.29 -0.11
C LEU A 234 14.26 -7.54 1.22
N TYR A 235 15.42 -7.69 1.83
CA TYR A 235 15.75 -7.05 3.10
C TYR A 235 17.22 -6.61 3.14
N GLU A 236 17.50 -5.63 3.97
CA GLU A 236 18.86 -5.16 4.26
C GLU A 236 19.43 -5.97 5.42
N ASP A 237 20.61 -6.55 5.23
CA ASP A 237 21.37 -7.23 6.28
C ASP A 237 22.20 -6.22 7.05
N LYS A 238 21.72 -5.84 8.24
CA LYS A 238 22.37 -4.84 9.09
C LYS A 238 23.80 -5.19 9.50
N LYS A 239 24.24 -6.45 9.36
CA LYS A 239 25.62 -6.84 9.68
C LYS A 239 26.59 -6.56 8.53
N THR A 240 26.11 -6.67 7.29
CA THR A 240 26.94 -6.54 6.10
C THR A 240 26.65 -5.27 5.30
N ASP A 241 25.59 -4.53 5.63
CA ASP A 241 25.09 -3.38 4.87
C ASP A 241 24.71 -3.75 3.42
N GLU A 242 24.34 -5.01 3.18
CA GLU A 242 23.97 -5.53 1.86
C GLU A 242 22.47 -5.82 1.77
N PHE A 243 21.90 -5.64 0.57
CA PHE A 243 20.57 -6.14 0.27
C PHE A 243 20.60 -7.62 -0.07
N ARG A 244 19.75 -8.40 0.61
CA ARG A 244 19.61 -9.85 0.41
C ARG A 244 18.20 -10.21 -0.03
N VAL A 245 18.11 -11.26 -0.84
CA VAL A 245 16.85 -11.86 -1.28
C VAL A 245 16.71 -13.24 -0.66
N ALA A 246 15.69 -13.43 0.17
CA ALA A 246 15.26 -14.76 0.62
C ALA A 246 14.07 -15.24 -0.19
N ILE A 247 14.07 -16.52 -0.56
CA ILE A 247 13.01 -17.16 -1.35
C ILE A 247 12.47 -18.33 -0.54
N TYR A 248 11.18 -18.30 -0.25
CA TYR A 248 10.47 -19.34 0.50
C TYR A 248 9.47 -20.03 -0.42
N LYS A 249 9.39 -21.36 -0.35
CA LYS A 249 8.33 -22.11 -1.03
C LYS A 249 7.04 -22.03 -0.22
N ILE A 250 5.95 -21.61 -0.85
CA ILE A 250 4.62 -21.62 -0.25
C ILE A 250 4.11 -23.06 -0.35
N VAL A 251 3.91 -23.69 0.81
CA VAL A 251 3.32 -25.02 0.92
C VAL A 251 1.92 -24.88 1.47
N GLU A 252 0.93 -25.14 0.63
CA GLU A 252 -0.45 -25.23 1.06
C GLU A 252 -0.63 -26.54 1.83
N LYS A 253 -0.92 -26.44 3.13
CA LYS A 253 -1.39 -27.61 3.86
C LYS A 253 -2.81 -27.88 3.38
N ASN A 254 -2.96 -28.82 2.46
CA ASN A 254 -4.26 -29.43 2.23
C ASN A 254 -4.73 -29.95 3.58
N GLY A 255 -5.84 -29.41 4.07
CA GLY A 255 -6.50 -29.93 5.25
C GLY A 255 -6.96 -31.35 4.92
N GLY A 256 -6.09 -32.33 5.18
CA GLY A 256 -6.50 -33.71 5.32
C GLY A 256 -7.60 -33.73 6.38
N GLY A 257 -8.76 -34.23 5.97
CA GLY A 257 -9.97 -34.25 6.78
C GLY A 257 -9.70 -34.77 8.19
N ARG A 258 -10.38 -34.12 9.14
CA ARG A 258 -10.85 -34.84 10.32
C ARG A 258 -12.07 -35.65 9.93
#